data_AF-D4JA16-F1
#
_entry.id   AF-D4JA16-F1
#
_cell.length_a   1.000
_cell.length_b   1.000
_cell.length_c   1.000
_cell.angle_alpha   90.00
_cell.angle_beta   90.00
_cell.angle_gamma   90.00
#
_symmetry.space_group_name_H-M   'P 1'
#
loop_
_entity.id
_entity.type
_entity.pdbx_description
1 polymer ?
#
loop_
_entity_poly.entity_id
_entity_poly.type
_entity_poly.pdbx_seq_one_letter_code
_entity_poly.pdbx_strand_id
1 'polypeptide(L)'
;MPSEGEKKFTLPVNEHQVIFQRYLDMTYHVQELDQLYRMMLYNLEKIFRDYDLLFDDRVYTYNGQEVDVLQLNALIGNAISSARTLIESVEVFDKAYIDSDGTFKTYYISKAYDKWMAYRMVDFLRNYMQHGHVPISYDGNKIFLNLTEILDVHHMRINKALRQQYTDVYAQLMEQGAVETRLACVFPLYQYFLLVHKLYLDFWRYADWTLGHMDEEVRAIVAEHPEYRQTFDQHAFVPVYCDAAGLTHGFDLNADFLGALDGIKRLAEEKYEAYKASNGNLLILTMDYCLENRAPEMLFVDDSVLSNNLVEYCREHGQNVHHISFEKHYGSMDMHTVHEMFPYIQFEDGIQWNVPYSDVTIADFIRTFPNIRQTGICAQVNNVAGGGPLGHLIMHGWHMIMDSAAYIAEQMQIESAIDVVDWISRAEFVASKMRLLRQSFSRQDAHKPDVHFLMHYIRQQDHWNIIEMSKNMKAKPELLKMLLENLGYISGDSIHYQYDAECAEKMNQYQKKRKVEIENRHGSDVDCSAMNQAVMNANADALYYCLTFDVNQLPQAYMERLEDDRAYVNWDTSSKSFKIMEPLPTDCSIQKVYDIAEKMNQISKAMVLQCEKGKCIDEQMFL
;
A
#
# COMPACT_ATOMS: atom_id res chain seq x y z
N MET A 1 12.06 -38.15 -62.86
CA MET A 1 13.29 -38.87 -62.44
C MET A 1 14.16 -37.88 -61.66
N PRO A 2 14.73 -38.23 -60.50
CA PRO A 2 14.12 -38.74 -59.27
C PRO A 2 14.08 -37.66 -58.14
N SER A 3 13.08 -37.80 -57.24
CA SER A 3 13.03 -37.44 -55.81
C SER A 3 13.67 -36.15 -55.26
N GLU A 4 12.82 -35.21 -54.83
CA GLU A 4 12.94 -34.59 -53.50
C GLU A 4 11.61 -34.81 -52.79
N GLY A 5 11.66 -35.45 -51.63
CA GLY A 5 10.53 -36.13 -51.01
C GLY A 5 9.36 -35.20 -50.69
N GLU A 6 8.13 -35.70 -50.90
CA GLU A 6 7.02 -35.32 -50.02
C GLU A 6 7.53 -35.51 -48.59
N LYS A 7 7.87 -34.41 -47.90
CA LYS A 7 8.06 -34.45 -46.46
C LYS A 7 6.71 -34.88 -45.90
N LYS A 8 6.54 -36.19 -45.67
CA LYS A 8 5.47 -36.72 -44.85
C LYS A 8 5.71 -36.16 -43.47
N PHE A 9 4.98 -35.11 -43.14
CA PHE A 9 4.98 -34.52 -41.83
C PHE A 9 4.41 -35.54 -40.84
N THR A 10 5.14 -35.82 -39.78
CA THR A 10 4.61 -36.61 -38.65
C THR A 10 3.65 -35.70 -37.90
N LEU A 11 2.35 -35.92 -38.09
CA LEU A 11 1.35 -35.29 -37.26
C LEU A 11 1.31 -35.99 -35.88
N PRO A 12 1.01 -35.26 -34.80
CA PRO A 12 0.80 -35.84 -33.50
C PRO A 12 -0.27 -36.93 -33.55
N VAL A 13 -0.12 -37.97 -32.71
CA VAL A 13 -1.19 -38.96 -32.53
C VAL A 13 -2.44 -38.29 -31.97
N ASN A 14 -3.63 -38.85 -32.24
CA ASN A 14 -4.93 -38.21 -31.94
C ASN A 14 -5.04 -37.61 -30.53
N GLU A 15 -4.47 -38.24 -29.51
CA GLU A 15 -4.48 -37.74 -28.13
C GLU A 15 -3.66 -36.44 -27.98
N HIS A 16 -2.41 -36.43 -28.45
CA HIS A 16 -1.55 -35.25 -28.41
C HIS A 16 -2.01 -34.15 -29.38
N GLN A 17 -2.63 -34.53 -30.51
CA GLN A 17 -3.16 -33.58 -31.47
C GLN A 17 -4.26 -32.70 -30.85
N VAL A 18 -5.13 -33.27 -30.02
CA VAL A 18 -6.18 -32.51 -29.32
C VAL A 18 -5.58 -31.50 -28.33
N ILE A 19 -4.54 -31.91 -27.58
CA ILE A 19 -3.84 -31.02 -26.64
C ILE A 19 -3.16 -29.88 -27.40
N PHE A 20 -2.44 -30.21 -28.48
CA PHE A 20 -1.74 -29.23 -29.31
C PHE A 20 -2.69 -28.27 -30.04
N GLN A 21 -3.85 -28.75 -30.49
CA GLN A 21 -4.91 -27.91 -31.06
C GLN A 21 -5.44 -26.92 -30.03
N ARG A 22 -5.77 -27.41 -28.84
CA ARG A 22 -6.25 -26.57 -27.74
C ARG A 22 -5.22 -25.52 -27.35
N TYR A 23 -3.93 -25.88 -27.29
CA TYR A 23 -2.84 -24.94 -27.02
C TYR A 23 -2.73 -23.88 -28.14
N LEU A 24 -2.74 -24.30 -29.41
CA LEU A 24 -2.67 -23.38 -30.54
C LEU A 24 -3.83 -22.36 -30.52
N ASP A 25 -5.06 -22.84 -30.41
CA ASP A 25 -6.26 -22.00 -30.38
C ASP A 25 -6.26 -21.05 -29.19
N MET A 26 -5.80 -21.52 -28.03
CA MET A 26 -5.59 -20.70 -26.84
C MET A 26 -4.56 -19.58 -27.10
N THR A 27 -3.40 -19.89 -27.69
CA THR A 27 -2.37 -18.86 -27.96
C THR A 27 -2.85 -17.78 -28.93
N TYR A 28 -3.66 -18.14 -29.94
CA TYR A 28 -4.30 -17.16 -30.81
C TYR A 28 -5.31 -16.30 -30.05
N HIS A 29 -6.15 -16.91 -29.22
CA HIS A 29 -7.15 -16.17 -28.45
C HIS A 29 -6.49 -15.23 -27.42
N VAL A 30 -5.31 -15.57 -26.87
CA VAL A 30 -4.50 -14.65 -26.05
C VAL A 30 -4.10 -13.39 -26.85
N GLN A 31 -3.66 -13.57 -28.10
CA GLN A 31 -3.29 -12.44 -28.97
C GLN A 31 -4.52 -11.57 -29.31
N GLU A 32 -5.67 -12.19 -29.57
CA GLU A 32 -6.93 -11.48 -29.81
C GLU A 32 -7.34 -10.62 -28.60
N LEU A 33 -7.20 -11.15 -27.38
CA LEU A 33 -7.44 -10.38 -26.16
C LEU A 33 -6.52 -9.17 -26.01
N ASP A 34 -5.21 -9.31 -26.26
CA ASP A 34 -4.27 -8.18 -26.26
C ASP A 34 -4.61 -7.14 -27.34
N GLN A 35 -4.99 -7.59 -28.54
CA GLN A 35 -5.40 -6.68 -29.62
C GLN A 35 -6.64 -5.87 -29.25
N LEU A 36 -7.69 -6.52 -28.69
CA LEU A 36 -8.90 -5.84 -28.24
C LEU A 36 -8.61 -4.81 -27.13
N TYR A 37 -7.74 -5.15 -26.19
CA TYR A 37 -7.30 -4.22 -25.14
C TYR A 37 -6.56 -3.01 -25.75
N ARG A 38 -5.63 -3.24 -26.68
CA ARG A 38 -4.92 -2.15 -27.37
C ARG A 38 -5.83 -1.27 -28.23
N MET A 39 -6.88 -1.83 -28.82
CA MET A 39 -7.90 -1.05 -29.51
C MET A 39 -8.64 -0.11 -28.54
N MET A 40 -8.98 -0.57 -27.35
CA MET A 40 -9.55 0.29 -26.30
C MET A 40 -8.57 1.40 -25.91
N LEU A 41 -7.30 1.04 -25.62
CA LEU A 41 -6.26 2.01 -25.27
C LEU A 41 -6.11 3.10 -26.33
N TYR A 42 -6.05 2.72 -27.61
CA TYR A 42 -5.91 3.66 -28.71
C TYR A 42 -7.05 4.69 -28.75
N ASN A 43 -8.30 4.24 -28.52
CA ASN A 43 -9.44 5.15 -28.51
C ASN A 43 -9.40 6.09 -27.30
N LEU A 44 -9.03 5.60 -26.11
CA LEU A 44 -8.88 6.43 -24.91
C LEU A 44 -7.76 7.47 -25.06
N GLU A 45 -6.59 7.05 -25.53
CA GLU A 45 -5.45 7.93 -25.79
C GLU A 45 -5.80 9.01 -26.82
N LYS A 46 -6.62 8.66 -27.83
CA LYS A 46 -7.13 9.63 -28.80
C LYS A 46 -8.09 10.64 -28.17
N ILE A 47 -9.00 10.20 -27.30
CA ILE A 47 -9.89 11.11 -26.56
C ILE A 47 -9.07 12.10 -25.74
N PHE A 48 -8.13 11.61 -24.92
CA PHE A 48 -7.34 12.46 -24.01
C PHE A 48 -6.31 13.35 -24.73
N ARG A 49 -5.94 13.01 -25.96
CA ARG A 49 -5.10 13.88 -26.79
C ARG A 49 -5.91 15.01 -27.41
N ASP A 50 -7.13 14.73 -27.83
CA ASP A 50 -7.94 15.66 -28.63
C ASP A 50 -8.83 16.54 -27.70
N TYR A 51 -9.19 16.04 -26.51
CA TYR A 51 -10.08 16.70 -25.54
C TYR A 51 -9.52 16.66 -24.11
N ASP A 52 -9.75 17.75 -23.37
CA ASP A 52 -9.61 17.83 -21.92
C ASP A 52 -10.99 17.67 -21.27
N LEU A 53 -11.22 16.53 -20.61
CA LEU A 53 -12.50 16.15 -19.99
C LEU A 53 -12.39 16.32 -18.47
N LEU A 54 -13.02 17.36 -17.94
CA LEU A 54 -13.02 17.61 -16.49
C LEU A 54 -14.13 16.81 -15.80
N PHE A 55 -13.89 16.41 -14.54
CA PHE A 55 -14.85 15.66 -13.73
C PHE A 55 -16.14 16.43 -13.37
N ASP A 56 -16.18 17.74 -13.60
CA ASP A 56 -17.41 18.54 -13.52
C ASP A 56 -18.13 18.69 -14.88
N ASP A 57 -17.78 17.79 -15.81
CA ASP A 57 -18.26 17.64 -17.18
C ASP A 57 -17.91 18.77 -18.15
N ARG A 58 -17.09 19.75 -17.74
CA ARG A 58 -16.55 20.71 -18.71
C ARG A 58 -15.61 20.02 -19.69
N VAL A 59 -15.70 20.42 -20.96
CA VAL A 59 -14.88 19.89 -22.04
C VAL A 59 -14.22 21.00 -22.83
N TYR A 60 -12.93 20.83 -23.11
CA TYR A 60 -12.16 21.73 -23.96
C TYR A 60 -11.40 20.93 -25.02
N THR A 61 -11.06 21.57 -26.13
CA THR A 61 -10.10 21.02 -27.09
C THR A 61 -8.73 21.67 -26.85
N TYR A 62 -7.65 20.90 -26.95
CA TYR A 62 -6.29 21.42 -26.70
C TYR A 62 -5.85 22.51 -27.69
N ASN A 63 -6.48 22.57 -28.87
CA ASN A 63 -6.14 23.54 -29.92
C ASN A 63 -7.07 24.77 -29.93
N GLY A 64 -7.98 24.91 -28.96
CA GLY A 64 -8.96 26.01 -28.92
C GLY A 64 -10.02 25.95 -30.03
N GLN A 65 -10.18 24.78 -30.67
CA GLN A 65 -11.25 24.50 -31.61
C GLN A 65 -12.58 24.32 -30.87
N GLU A 66 -13.69 24.55 -31.57
CA GLU A 66 -15.02 24.24 -31.06
C GLU A 66 -15.15 22.73 -30.81
N VAL A 67 -15.84 22.37 -29.73
CA VAL A 67 -16.04 20.97 -29.35
C VAL A 67 -16.99 20.30 -30.34
N ASP A 68 -16.48 19.42 -31.19
CA ASP A 68 -17.31 18.54 -32.02
C ASP A 68 -17.83 17.38 -31.16
N VAL A 69 -19.08 17.53 -30.70
CA VAL A 69 -19.76 16.53 -29.87
C VAL A 69 -20.01 15.22 -30.63
N LEU A 70 -20.16 15.24 -31.95
CA LEU A 70 -20.35 14.02 -32.75
C LEU A 70 -19.06 13.22 -32.85
N GLN A 71 -17.94 13.91 -33.07
CA GLN A 71 -16.61 13.29 -33.01
C GLN A 71 -16.34 12.69 -31.63
N LEU A 72 -16.68 13.42 -30.55
CA LEU A 72 -16.52 12.93 -29.19
C LEU A 72 -17.37 11.67 -28.94
N ASN A 73 -18.64 11.66 -29.34
CA ASN A 73 -19.51 10.48 -29.24
C ASN A 73 -18.96 9.29 -30.05
N ALA A 74 -18.42 9.52 -31.25
CA ALA A 74 -17.83 8.45 -32.06
C ALA A 74 -16.61 7.82 -31.37
N LEU A 75 -15.71 8.63 -30.81
CA LEU A 75 -14.54 8.14 -30.09
C LEU A 75 -14.91 7.38 -28.81
N ILE A 76 -15.82 7.95 -28.02
CA ILE A 76 -16.34 7.30 -26.80
C ILE A 76 -17.06 6.00 -27.15
N GLY A 77 -17.87 5.99 -28.21
CA GLY A 77 -18.57 4.81 -28.71
C GLY A 77 -17.62 3.69 -29.13
N ASN A 78 -16.52 4.03 -29.82
CA ASN A 78 -15.50 3.07 -30.19
C ASN A 78 -14.77 2.51 -28.97
N ALA A 79 -14.39 3.38 -28.01
CA ALA A 79 -13.74 2.97 -26.77
C ALA A 79 -14.63 1.99 -25.98
N ILE A 80 -15.90 2.34 -25.75
CA ILE A 80 -16.87 1.49 -25.05
C ILE A 80 -17.07 0.17 -25.80
N SER A 81 -17.17 0.20 -27.14
CA SER A 81 -17.37 -1.00 -27.93
C SER A 81 -16.19 -1.97 -27.82
N SER A 82 -14.95 -1.47 -27.96
CA SER A 82 -13.75 -2.29 -27.79
C SER A 82 -13.61 -2.85 -26.37
N ALA A 83 -13.92 -2.04 -25.35
CA ALA A 83 -13.92 -2.47 -23.95
C ALA A 83 -14.93 -3.58 -23.69
N ARG A 84 -16.15 -3.45 -24.23
CA ARG A 84 -17.20 -4.45 -24.06
C ARG A 84 -16.84 -5.76 -24.77
N THR A 85 -16.36 -5.68 -26.01
CA THR A 85 -15.94 -6.86 -26.78
C THR A 85 -14.76 -7.57 -26.11
N LEU A 86 -13.82 -6.83 -25.52
CA LEU A 86 -12.75 -7.41 -24.71
C LEU A 86 -13.31 -8.25 -23.55
N ILE A 87 -14.21 -7.69 -22.73
CA ILE A 87 -14.76 -8.42 -21.57
C ILE A 87 -15.60 -9.64 -22.01
N GLU A 88 -16.33 -9.55 -23.12
CA GLU A 88 -17.05 -10.69 -23.70
C GLU A 88 -16.09 -11.79 -24.18
N SER A 89 -14.99 -11.41 -24.84
CA SER A 89 -13.97 -12.37 -25.28
C SER A 89 -13.23 -13.01 -24.09
N VAL A 90 -12.98 -12.26 -23.00
CA VAL A 90 -12.47 -12.81 -21.74
C VAL A 90 -13.40 -13.88 -21.16
N GLU A 91 -14.72 -13.65 -21.17
CA GLU A 91 -15.69 -14.66 -20.70
C GLU A 91 -15.64 -15.93 -21.57
N VAL A 92 -15.52 -15.78 -22.90
CA VAL A 92 -15.42 -16.92 -23.81
C VAL A 92 -14.10 -17.67 -23.59
N PHE A 93 -13.00 -16.94 -23.40
CA PHE A 93 -11.69 -17.53 -23.14
C PHE A 93 -11.68 -18.35 -21.85
N ASP A 94 -12.21 -17.78 -20.75
CA ASP A 94 -12.32 -18.46 -19.46
C ASP A 94 -13.01 -19.82 -19.60
N LYS A 95 -14.21 -19.82 -20.18
CA LYS A 95 -15.01 -21.04 -20.41
C LYS A 95 -14.34 -22.06 -21.33
N ALA A 96 -13.60 -21.60 -22.32
CA ALA A 96 -12.98 -22.48 -23.31
C ALA A 96 -11.70 -23.14 -22.79
N TYR A 97 -10.91 -22.42 -22.00
CA TYR A 97 -9.52 -22.81 -21.72
C TYR A 97 -9.17 -22.93 -20.24
N ILE A 98 -9.81 -22.16 -19.37
CA ILE A 98 -9.44 -22.07 -17.95
C ILE A 98 -10.41 -22.86 -17.07
N ASP A 99 -11.68 -22.46 -17.05
CA ASP A 99 -12.71 -23.08 -16.22
C ASP A 99 -14.05 -23.09 -16.94
N SER A 100 -14.51 -24.30 -17.31
CA SER A 100 -15.77 -24.49 -18.03
C SER A 100 -17.00 -23.99 -17.25
N ASP A 101 -16.91 -23.88 -15.93
CA ASP A 101 -17.99 -23.37 -15.09
C ASP A 101 -18.09 -21.83 -15.13
N GLY A 102 -17.12 -21.14 -15.74
CA GLY A 102 -17.14 -19.69 -15.93
C GLY A 102 -16.98 -18.92 -14.62
N THR A 103 -16.09 -19.41 -13.75
CA THR A 103 -15.81 -18.83 -12.44
C THR A 103 -15.39 -17.36 -12.55
N PHE A 104 -14.61 -16.97 -13.56
CA PHE A 104 -14.20 -15.58 -13.71
C PHE A 104 -15.41 -14.65 -13.89
N LYS A 105 -16.37 -15.05 -14.73
CA LYS A 105 -17.62 -14.30 -14.90
C LYS A 105 -18.40 -14.15 -13.59
N THR A 106 -18.52 -15.25 -12.85
CA THR A 106 -19.34 -15.29 -11.64
C THR A 106 -18.77 -14.38 -10.55
N TYR A 107 -17.46 -14.46 -10.31
CA TYR A 107 -16.83 -13.77 -9.18
C TYR A 107 -16.27 -12.38 -9.50
N TYR A 108 -15.96 -12.07 -10.77
CA TYR A 108 -15.36 -10.79 -11.16
C TYR A 108 -16.32 -9.94 -12.00
N ILE A 109 -16.72 -10.42 -13.18
CA ILE A 109 -17.51 -9.62 -14.14
C ILE A 109 -18.92 -9.31 -13.59
N SER A 110 -19.62 -10.32 -13.08
CA SER A 110 -20.97 -10.17 -12.52
C SER A 110 -20.96 -9.26 -11.29
N LYS A 111 -19.95 -9.40 -10.42
CA LYS A 111 -19.76 -8.54 -9.25
C LYS A 111 -19.57 -7.07 -9.66
N ALA A 112 -18.81 -6.79 -10.72
CA ALA A 112 -18.67 -5.44 -11.23
C ALA A 112 -20.00 -4.88 -11.77
N TYR A 113 -20.76 -5.67 -12.53
CA TYR A 113 -22.07 -5.29 -13.07
C TYR A 113 -23.11 -5.03 -11.98
N ASP A 114 -23.17 -5.87 -10.94
CA ASP A 114 -24.13 -5.75 -9.85
C ASP A 114 -23.79 -4.60 -8.89
N LYS A 115 -22.49 -4.39 -8.63
CA LYS A 115 -22.03 -3.36 -7.70
C LYS A 115 -22.05 -1.96 -8.30
N TRP A 116 -21.62 -1.79 -9.55
CA TRP A 116 -21.33 -0.46 -10.10
C TRP A 116 -22.39 0.03 -11.09
N MET A 117 -23.08 1.11 -10.73
CA MET A 117 -24.04 1.77 -11.61
C MET A 117 -23.38 2.25 -12.91
N ALA A 118 -22.18 2.84 -12.81
CA ALA A 118 -21.42 3.29 -13.96
C ALA A 118 -21.19 2.17 -14.99
N TYR A 119 -20.92 0.95 -14.52
CA TYR A 119 -20.74 -0.20 -15.39
C TYR A 119 -22.01 -0.52 -16.18
N ARG A 120 -23.16 -0.62 -15.49
CA ARG A 120 -24.46 -0.87 -16.14
C ARG A 120 -24.87 0.25 -17.10
N MET A 121 -24.61 1.50 -16.70
CA MET A 121 -24.94 2.65 -17.51
C MET A 121 -24.14 2.66 -18.82
N VAL A 122 -22.81 2.53 -18.75
CA VAL A 122 -21.96 2.60 -19.95
C VAL A 122 -22.18 1.38 -20.85
N ASP A 123 -22.45 0.21 -20.27
CA ASP A 123 -22.89 -0.97 -21.01
C ASP A 123 -24.20 -0.73 -21.78
N PHE A 124 -25.15 -0.02 -21.16
CA PHE A 124 -26.37 0.42 -21.83
C PHE A 124 -26.09 1.45 -22.94
N LEU A 125 -25.20 2.42 -22.70
CA LEU A 125 -24.82 3.42 -23.72
C LEU A 125 -24.27 2.78 -25.00
N ARG A 126 -23.52 1.68 -24.87
CA ARG A 126 -23.05 0.87 -26.01
C ARG A 126 -24.20 0.44 -26.90
N ASN A 127 -25.24 -0.14 -26.30
CA ASN A 127 -26.42 -0.59 -27.04
C ASN A 127 -27.23 0.59 -27.59
N TYR A 128 -27.34 1.67 -26.81
CA TYR A 128 -27.98 2.93 -27.23
C TYR A 128 -27.35 3.47 -28.53
N MET A 129 -26.02 3.54 -28.60
CA MET A 129 -25.29 3.99 -29.79
C MET A 129 -25.43 3.04 -30.98
N GLN A 130 -25.44 1.72 -30.76
CA GLN A 130 -25.64 0.73 -31.84
C GLN A 130 -27.00 0.83 -32.53
N HIS A 131 -28.00 1.37 -31.84
CA HIS A 131 -29.31 1.68 -32.40
C HIS A 131 -29.39 3.06 -33.07
N GLY A 132 -28.25 3.75 -33.25
CA GLY A 132 -28.14 5.01 -33.99
C GLY A 132 -28.35 6.27 -33.16
N HIS A 133 -28.41 6.14 -31.83
CA HIS A 133 -28.60 7.29 -30.94
C HIS A 133 -27.27 7.92 -30.52
N VAL A 134 -27.31 9.21 -30.19
CA VAL A 134 -26.15 10.00 -29.72
C VAL A 134 -26.32 10.27 -28.23
N PRO A 135 -25.64 9.53 -27.34
CA PRO A 135 -25.91 9.60 -25.90
C PRO A 135 -25.42 10.89 -25.22
N ILE A 136 -24.32 11.46 -25.69
CA ILE A 136 -23.69 12.61 -25.05
C ILE A 136 -24.11 13.89 -25.78
N SER A 137 -24.78 14.76 -25.04
CA SER A 137 -25.16 16.12 -25.46
C SER A 137 -24.13 17.14 -24.97
N TYR A 138 -24.13 18.34 -25.55
CA TYR A 138 -23.23 19.44 -25.20
C TYR A 138 -23.99 20.78 -25.20
N ASP A 139 -23.81 21.59 -24.16
CA ASP A 139 -24.50 22.88 -24.01
C ASP A 139 -23.66 24.11 -24.37
N GLY A 140 -22.45 23.91 -24.93
CA GLY A 140 -21.47 24.98 -25.17
C GLY A 140 -20.42 25.12 -24.06
N ASN A 141 -20.55 24.39 -22.96
CA ASN A 141 -19.55 24.37 -21.88
C ASN A 141 -19.36 22.96 -21.29
N LYS A 142 -20.46 22.25 -21.01
CA LYS A 142 -20.48 20.94 -20.39
C LYS A 142 -21.10 19.88 -21.29
N ILE A 143 -20.57 18.67 -21.20
CA ILE A 143 -21.22 17.47 -21.72
C ILE A 143 -22.20 16.88 -20.71
N PHE A 144 -23.24 16.22 -21.17
CA PHE A 144 -24.22 15.58 -20.28
C PHE A 144 -25.01 14.49 -21.01
N LEU A 145 -25.60 13.57 -20.23
CA LEU A 145 -26.60 12.63 -20.72
C LEU A 145 -27.99 13.21 -20.48
N ASN A 146 -28.84 13.21 -21.51
CA ASN A 146 -30.22 13.66 -21.38
C ASN A 146 -31.11 12.49 -20.94
N LEU A 147 -31.52 12.50 -19.67
CA LEU A 147 -32.28 11.41 -19.07
C LEU A 147 -33.67 11.26 -19.67
N THR A 148 -34.32 12.38 -20.05
CA THR A 148 -35.60 12.37 -20.75
C THR A 148 -35.49 11.62 -22.08
N GLU A 149 -34.49 11.96 -22.89
CA GLU A 149 -34.26 11.31 -24.20
C GLU A 149 -33.92 9.82 -24.04
N ILE A 150 -33.12 9.48 -23.03
CA ILE A 150 -32.78 8.08 -22.74
C ILE A 150 -34.00 7.27 -22.33
N LEU A 151 -34.88 7.83 -21.48
CA LEU A 151 -36.07 7.15 -20.98
C LEU A 151 -37.19 7.03 -22.02
N ASP A 152 -37.21 7.90 -23.03
CA ASP A 152 -38.24 7.94 -24.09
C ASP A 152 -38.00 6.93 -25.22
N VAL A 153 -36.87 6.20 -25.22
CA VAL A 153 -36.60 5.23 -26.28
C VAL A 153 -37.54 4.01 -26.19
N HIS A 154 -38.46 3.91 -27.16
CA HIS A 154 -39.47 2.84 -27.22
C HIS A 154 -39.02 1.57 -27.95
N HIS A 155 -38.04 1.66 -28.85
CA HIS A 155 -37.60 0.54 -29.69
C HIS A 155 -36.37 -0.20 -29.15
N MET A 156 -35.91 0.17 -27.95
CA MET A 156 -34.77 -0.46 -27.28
C MET A 156 -35.15 -0.85 -25.84
N ARG A 157 -34.65 -1.99 -25.38
CA ARG A 157 -34.88 -2.47 -24.02
C ARG A 157 -33.85 -1.92 -23.05
N ILE A 158 -34.28 -1.09 -22.11
CA ILE A 158 -33.48 -0.70 -20.94
C ILE A 158 -33.60 -1.80 -19.86
N ASN A 159 -32.49 -2.16 -19.21
CA ASN A 159 -32.51 -3.07 -18.06
C ASN A 159 -33.47 -2.56 -16.97
N LYS A 160 -34.26 -3.44 -16.34
CA LYS A 160 -35.28 -3.05 -15.35
C LYS A 160 -34.70 -2.28 -14.17
N ALA A 161 -33.57 -2.73 -13.62
CA ALA A 161 -32.92 -2.07 -12.49
C ALA A 161 -32.38 -0.69 -12.88
N LEU A 162 -31.72 -0.60 -14.03
CA LEU A 162 -31.22 0.68 -14.56
C LEU A 162 -32.37 1.66 -14.87
N ARG A 163 -33.46 1.16 -15.48
CA ARG A 163 -34.65 1.97 -15.76
C ARG A 163 -35.28 2.50 -14.47
N GLN A 164 -35.37 1.68 -13.43
CA GLN A 164 -35.88 2.12 -12.12
C GLN A 164 -34.99 3.22 -11.55
N GLN A 165 -33.67 3.01 -11.52
CA GLN A 165 -32.70 4.00 -11.04
C GLN A 165 -32.83 5.34 -11.80
N TYR A 166 -32.91 5.29 -13.14
CA TYR A 166 -33.12 6.49 -13.94
C TYR A 166 -34.47 7.15 -13.68
N THR A 167 -35.54 6.38 -13.45
CA THR A 167 -36.85 6.94 -13.11
C THR A 167 -36.82 7.63 -11.74
N ASP A 168 -36.13 7.05 -10.76
CA ASP A 168 -35.99 7.61 -9.43
C ASP A 168 -35.17 8.91 -9.45
N VAL A 169 -34.05 8.92 -10.18
CA VAL A 169 -33.22 10.14 -10.37
C VAL A 169 -33.99 11.21 -11.13
N TYR A 170 -34.73 10.84 -12.18
CA TYR A 170 -35.60 11.76 -12.90
C TYR A 170 -36.62 12.42 -11.95
N ALA A 171 -37.30 11.63 -11.12
CA ALA A 171 -38.27 12.15 -10.15
C ALA A 171 -37.63 13.12 -9.15
N GLN A 172 -36.46 12.78 -8.60
CA GLN A 172 -35.72 13.65 -7.68
C GLN A 172 -35.32 14.98 -8.31
N LEU A 173 -34.84 14.96 -9.56
CA LEU A 173 -34.47 16.19 -10.28
C LEU A 173 -35.70 17.09 -10.53
N MET A 174 -36.83 16.49 -10.91
CA MET A 174 -38.08 17.23 -11.14
C MET A 174 -38.64 17.82 -9.84
N GLU A 175 -38.56 17.09 -8.72
CA GLU A 175 -38.94 17.60 -7.39
C GLU A 175 -38.09 18.80 -6.96
N GLN A 176 -36.81 18.83 -7.35
CA GLN A 176 -35.89 19.94 -7.11
C GLN A 176 -36.09 21.12 -8.08
N GLY A 177 -37.05 21.02 -9.01
CA GLY A 177 -37.38 22.09 -9.97
C GLY A 177 -36.43 22.16 -11.17
N ALA A 178 -35.72 21.07 -11.49
CA ALA A 178 -34.87 21.02 -12.68
C ALA A 178 -35.69 21.21 -13.97
N VAL A 179 -35.24 22.09 -14.84
CA VAL A 179 -35.86 22.35 -16.15
C VAL A 179 -35.42 21.29 -17.18
N GLU A 180 -34.20 20.76 -17.02
CA GLU A 180 -33.65 19.68 -17.83
C GLU A 180 -33.06 18.59 -16.93
N THR A 181 -33.26 17.33 -17.30
CA THR A 181 -32.81 16.17 -16.52
C THR A 181 -31.46 15.68 -17.02
N ARG A 182 -30.43 16.46 -16.71
CA ARG A 182 -29.04 16.20 -17.12
C ARG A 182 -28.34 15.29 -16.11
N LEU A 183 -27.65 14.26 -16.60
CA LEU A 183 -26.73 13.44 -15.81
C LEU A 183 -25.27 13.67 -16.21
N ALA A 184 -24.38 13.52 -15.23
CA ALA A 184 -22.95 13.58 -15.43
C ALA A 184 -22.46 12.46 -16.38
N CYS A 185 -21.43 12.78 -17.18
CA CYS A 185 -20.87 11.89 -18.20
C CYS A 185 -19.47 11.41 -17.83
N VAL A 186 -18.57 12.33 -17.49
CA VAL A 186 -17.13 12.06 -17.41
C VAL A 186 -16.84 11.09 -16.28
N PHE A 187 -17.45 11.31 -15.12
CA PHE A 187 -17.21 10.48 -13.92
C PHE A 187 -17.61 9.00 -14.14
N PRO A 188 -18.83 8.66 -14.61
CA PRO A 188 -19.19 7.27 -14.88
C PRO A 188 -18.40 6.62 -16.03
N LEU A 189 -18.06 7.37 -17.09
CA LEU A 189 -17.21 6.88 -18.17
C LEU A 189 -15.84 6.47 -17.62
N TYR A 190 -15.25 7.33 -16.79
CA TYR A 190 -13.97 7.05 -16.17
C TYR A 190 -14.02 5.81 -15.27
N GLN A 191 -15.04 5.70 -14.40
CA GLN A 191 -15.24 4.52 -13.55
C GLN A 191 -15.36 3.23 -14.36
N TYR A 192 -16.10 3.26 -15.48
CA TYR A 192 -16.25 2.11 -16.36
C TYR A 192 -14.91 1.65 -16.94
N PHE A 193 -14.14 2.54 -17.56
CA PHE A 193 -12.86 2.16 -18.17
C PHE A 193 -11.83 1.70 -17.14
N LEU A 194 -11.80 2.32 -15.95
CA LEU A 194 -10.96 1.86 -14.86
C LEU A 194 -11.32 0.43 -14.43
N LEU A 195 -12.61 0.10 -14.34
CA LEU A 195 -13.07 -1.26 -14.05
C LEU A 195 -12.68 -2.24 -15.16
N VAL A 196 -12.73 -1.84 -16.43
CA VAL A 196 -12.32 -2.70 -17.55
C VAL A 196 -10.81 -2.97 -17.51
N HIS A 197 -9.98 -1.94 -17.29
CA HIS A 197 -8.54 -2.11 -17.05
C HIS A 197 -8.27 -3.10 -15.91
N LYS A 198 -8.98 -2.94 -14.80
CA LYS A 198 -8.87 -3.83 -13.65
C LYS A 198 -9.27 -5.27 -13.97
N LEU A 199 -10.44 -5.48 -14.58
CA LEU A 199 -10.92 -6.81 -14.95
C LEU A 199 -9.94 -7.52 -15.89
N TYR A 200 -9.36 -6.79 -16.84
CA TYR A 200 -8.37 -7.35 -17.76
C TYR A 200 -7.08 -7.77 -17.05
N LEU A 201 -6.56 -6.95 -16.13
CA LEU A 201 -5.39 -7.31 -15.31
C LEU A 201 -5.69 -8.50 -14.38
N ASP A 202 -6.83 -8.47 -13.69
CA ASP A 202 -7.26 -9.53 -12.79
C ASP A 202 -7.45 -10.86 -13.53
N PHE A 203 -7.94 -10.81 -14.78
CA PHE A 203 -8.06 -11.98 -15.63
C PHE A 203 -6.71 -12.66 -15.90
N TRP A 204 -5.68 -11.90 -16.26
CA TRP A 204 -4.37 -12.50 -16.50
C TRP A 204 -3.73 -13.07 -15.24
N ARG A 205 -3.94 -12.44 -14.08
CA ARG A 205 -3.52 -12.99 -12.79
C ARG A 205 -4.24 -14.28 -12.45
N TYR A 206 -5.53 -14.36 -12.76
CA TYR A 206 -6.37 -15.54 -12.59
C TYR A 206 -5.95 -16.69 -13.55
N ALA A 207 -5.69 -16.38 -14.81
CA ALA A 207 -5.36 -17.38 -15.84
C ALA A 207 -3.91 -17.88 -15.78
N ASP A 208 -3.01 -17.15 -15.11
CA ASP A 208 -1.55 -17.34 -15.19
C ASP A 208 -1.10 -18.77 -14.97
N TRP A 209 -1.54 -19.36 -13.86
CA TRP A 209 -1.16 -20.71 -13.47
C TRP A 209 -1.58 -21.74 -14.54
N THR A 210 -2.81 -21.67 -15.02
CA THR A 210 -3.33 -22.62 -16.02
C THR A 210 -2.61 -22.48 -17.36
N LEU A 211 -2.34 -21.26 -17.81
CA LEU A 211 -1.61 -21.00 -19.05
C LEU A 211 -0.17 -21.52 -18.96
N GLY A 212 0.49 -21.33 -17.82
CA GLY A 212 1.81 -21.87 -17.55
C GLY A 212 1.83 -23.41 -17.61
N HIS A 213 0.86 -24.06 -16.97
CA HIS A 213 0.76 -25.53 -16.96
C HIS A 213 0.52 -26.10 -18.37
N MET A 214 -0.30 -25.44 -19.19
CA MET A 214 -0.52 -25.86 -20.57
C MET A 214 0.76 -25.73 -21.43
N ASP A 215 1.53 -24.66 -21.26
CA ASP A 215 2.82 -24.51 -21.97
C ASP A 215 3.83 -25.59 -21.55
N GLU A 216 3.93 -25.86 -20.24
CA GLU A 216 4.78 -26.93 -19.70
C GLU A 216 4.38 -28.32 -20.20
N GLU A 217 3.08 -28.64 -20.22
CA GLU A 217 2.55 -29.91 -20.72
C GLU A 217 2.91 -30.11 -22.20
N VAL A 218 2.67 -29.11 -23.04
CA VAL A 218 3.00 -29.18 -24.48
C VAL A 218 4.50 -29.36 -24.69
N ARG A 219 5.34 -28.62 -23.94
CA ARG A 219 6.80 -28.76 -24.04
C ARG A 219 7.28 -30.14 -23.57
N ALA A 220 6.67 -30.71 -22.53
CA ALA A 220 6.99 -32.04 -22.05
C ALA A 220 6.65 -33.12 -23.10
N ILE A 221 5.46 -33.07 -23.70
CA ILE A 221 5.05 -33.99 -24.76
C ILE A 221 6.02 -33.94 -25.94
N VAL A 222 6.42 -32.73 -26.36
CA VAL A 222 7.37 -32.56 -27.48
C VAL A 222 8.78 -33.04 -27.11
N ALA A 223 9.19 -32.93 -25.85
CA ALA A 223 10.47 -33.46 -25.39
C ALA A 223 10.49 -35.00 -25.37
N GLU A 224 9.37 -35.63 -25.01
CA GLU A 224 9.18 -37.09 -25.07
C GLU A 224 9.04 -37.62 -26.51
N HIS A 225 8.48 -36.79 -27.40
CA HIS A 225 8.23 -37.09 -28.81
C HIS A 225 8.96 -36.12 -29.76
N PRO A 226 10.31 -36.19 -29.85
CA PRO A 226 11.09 -35.30 -30.70
C PRO A 226 10.76 -35.43 -32.20
N GLU A 227 10.11 -36.51 -32.62
CA GLU A 227 9.62 -36.73 -33.98
C GLU A 227 8.50 -35.75 -34.41
N TYR A 228 7.80 -35.11 -33.47
CA TYR A 228 6.82 -34.06 -33.79
C TYR A 228 7.49 -32.74 -34.16
N ARG A 229 8.75 -32.53 -33.74
CA ARG A 229 9.51 -31.33 -34.04
C ARG A 229 10.03 -31.37 -35.46
N GLN A 230 9.81 -30.27 -36.17
CA GLN A 230 10.38 -30.03 -37.49
C GLN A 230 11.25 -28.79 -37.48
N THR A 231 12.31 -28.80 -38.29
CA THR A 231 13.18 -27.63 -38.42
C THR A 231 12.93 -26.99 -39.79
N PHE A 232 12.51 -25.72 -39.80
CA PHE A 232 12.38 -24.89 -40.99
C PHE A 232 13.20 -23.62 -40.78
N ASP A 233 14.17 -23.34 -41.65
CA ASP A 233 14.97 -22.11 -41.60
C ASP A 233 15.47 -21.73 -40.18
N GLN A 234 15.96 -22.73 -39.42
CA GLN A 234 16.45 -22.61 -38.03
C GLN A 234 15.35 -22.46 -36.94
N HIS A 235 14.07 -22.43 -37.31
CA HIS A 235 12.93 -22.47 -36.40
C HIS A 235 12.47 -23.90 -36.10
N ALA A 236 12.12 -24.17 -34.85
CA ALA A 236 11.65 -25.45 -34.38
C ALA A 236 10.11 -25.46 -34.34
N PHE A 237 9.48 -25.98 -35.39
CA PHE A 237 8.03 -25.92 -35.57
C PHE A 237 7.36 -27.28 -35.28
N VAL A 238 6.19 -27.25 -34.64
CA VAL A 238 5.34 -28.43 -34.42
C VAL A 238 4.06 -28.28 -35.23
N PRO A 239 3.86 -29.06 -36.31
CA PRO A 239 2.61 -29.06 -37.05
C PRO A 239 1.50 -29.77 -36.27
N VAL A 240 0.30 -29.20 -36.26
CA VAL A 240 -0.86 -29.72 -35.53
C VAL A 240 -1.93 -30.23 -36.49
N TYR A 241 -2.29 -29.44 -37.50
CA TYR A 241 -3.24 -29.84 -38.54
C TYR A 241 -2.96 -29.14 -39.87
N CYS A 242 -3.61 -29.61 -40.93
CA CYS A 242 -3.67 -28.91 -42.22
C CYS A 242 -5.11 -28.50 -42.49
N ASP A 243 -5.31 -27.25 -42.93
CA ASP A 243 -6.65 -26.79 -43.30
C ASP A 243 -7.08 -27.30 -44.68
N ALA A 244 -8.30 -26.96 -45.08
CA ALA A 244 -8.87 -27.36 -46.37
C ALA A 244 -8.09 -26.79 -47.59
N ALA A 245 -7.29 -25.75 -47.40
CA ALA A 245 -6.42 -25.17 -48.43
C ALA A 245 -5.02 -25.83 -48.45
N GLY A 246 -4.75 -26.77 -47.54
CA GLY A 246 -3.46 -27.45 -47.41
C GLY A 246 -2.41 -26.63 -46.67
N LEU A 247 -2.79 -25.57 -45.97
CA LEU A 247 -1.87 -24.81 -45.11
C LEU A 247 -1.70 -25.55 -43.77
N THR A 248 -0.44 -25.72 -43.36
CA THR A 248 -0.11 -26.35 -42.08
C THR A 248 -0.17 -25.32 -40.96
N HIS A 249 -0.95 -25.64 -39.93
CA HIS A 249 -1.11 -24.84 -38.71
C HIS A 249 -0.40 -25.53 -37.56
N GLY A 250 0.25 -24.75 -36.72
CA GLY A 250 1.07 -25.25 -35.62
C GLY A 250 1.79 -24.12 -34.90
N PHE A 251 2.71 -24.46 -34.01
CA PHE A 251 3.40 -23.48 -33.16
C PHE A 251 4.93 -23.60 -33.26
N ASP A 252 5.61 -22.48 -33.04
CA ASP A 252 7.08 -22.43 -32.92
C ASP A 252 7.48 -22.73 -31.46
N LEU A 253 8.26 -23.79 -31.25
CA LEU A 253 8.80 -24.18 -29.94
C LEU A 253 9.77 -23.15 -29.37
N ASN A 254 10.41 -22.38 -30.24
CA ASN A 254 11.32 -21.31 -29.84
C ASN A 254 10.56 -20.03 -29.45
N ALA A 255 9.23 -19.97 -29.66
CA ALA A 255 8.43 -18.85 -29.20
C ALA A 255 8.43 -18.78 -27.68
N ASP A 256 8.76 -17.60 -27.16
CA ASP A 256 8.69 -17.29 -25.74
C ASP A 256 7.26 -16.85 -25.37
N PHE A 257 6.36 -17.83 -25.32
CA PHE A 257 4.95 -17.58 -24.98
C PHE A 257 4.80 -16.98 -23.58
N LEU A 258 5.51 -17.53 -22.59
CA LEU A 258 5.45 -17.02 -21.21
C LEU A 258 6.02 -15.61 -21.10
N GLY A 259 7.13 -15.31 -21.78
CA GLY A 259 7.65 -13.95 -21.85
C GLY A 259 6.70 -12.96 -22.55
N ALA A 260 6.00 -13.39 -23.60
CA ALA A 260 4.96 -12.60 -24.25
C ALA A 260 3.78 -12.33 -23.29
N LEU A 261 3.33 -13.35 -22.56
CA LEU A 261 2.27 -13.24 -21.56
C LEU A 261 2.66 -12.29 -20.42
N ASP A 262 3.89 -12.35 -19.94
CA ASP A 262 4.42 -11.41 -18.94
C ASP A 262 4.49 -9.98 -19.47
N GLY A 263 4.79 -9.81 -20.77
CA GLY A 263 4.70 -8.53 -21.46
C GLY A 263 3.28 -7.95 -21.45
N ILE A 264 2.27 -8.78 -21.71
CA ILE A 264 0.84 -8.39 -21.67
C ILE A 264 0.45 -7.97 -20.25
N LYS A 265 0.78 -8.78 -19.23
CA LYS A 265 0.49 -8.46 -17.82
C LYS A 265 1.11 -7.13 -17.40
N ARG A 266 2.38 -6.91 -17.75
CA ARG A 266 3.11 -5.68 -17.42
C ARG A 266 2.46 -4.46 -18.06
N LEU A 267 2.07 -4.57 -19.34
CA LEU A 267 1.34 -3.50 -20.02
C LEU A 267 -0.02 -3.23 -19.37
N ALA A 268 -0.76 -4.29 -19.01
CA ALA A 268 -2.05 -4.17 -18.34
C ALA A 268 -1.91 -3.45 -16.99
N GLU A 269 -0.91 -3.82 -16.20
CA GLU A 269 -0.60 -3.20 -14.91
C GLU A 269 -0.16 -1.74 -15.06
N GLU A 270 0.78 -1.45 -15.96
CA GLU A 270 1.24 -0.08 -16.24
C GLU A 270 0.06 0.83 -16.65
N LYS A 271 -0.77 0.36 -17.58
CA LYS A 271 -1.91 1.14 -18.08
C LYS A 271 -3.01 1.28 -17.03
N TYR A 272 -3.25 0.25 -16.21
CA TYR A 272 -4.18 0.34 -15.10
C TYR A 272 -3.73 1.37 -14.05
N GLU A 273 -2.47 1.33 -13.62
CA GLU A 273 -1.94 2.29 -12.64
C GLU A 273 -1.84 3.70 -13.23
N ALA A 274 -1.44 3.86 -14.49
CA ALA A 274 -1.43 5.16 -15.17
C ALA A 274 -2.84 5.75 -15.28
N TYR A 275 -3.82 4.94 -15.68
CA TYR A 275 -5.22 5.36 -15.72
C TYR A 275 -5.67 5.76 -14.31
N LYS A 276 -5.47 4.90 -13.30
CA LYS A 276 -5.79 5.17 -11.89
C LYS A 276 -5.13 6.44 -11.34
N ALA A 277 -3.91 6.78 -11.76
CA ALA A 277 -3.21 7.99 -11.32
C ALA A 277 -3.71 9.27 -12.04
N SER A 278 -4.25 9.16 -13.25
CA SER A 278 -4.90 10.27 -13.99
C SER A 278 -6.25 10.71 -13.41
N ASN A 279 -6.59 10.15 -12.26
CA ASN A 279 -7.80 10.37 -11.52
C ASN A 279 -7.82 11.75 -10.87
N GLY A 280 -8.37 12.73 -11.59
CA GLY A 280 -8.45 14.10 -11.11
C GLY A 280 -9.27 14.29 -9.84
N ASN A 281 -10.17 13.37 -9.43
CA ASN A 281 -11.06 13.56 -8.26
C ASN A 281 -11.73 12.31 -7.63
N LEU A 282 -11.70 11.10 -8.21
CA LEU A 282 -12.31 9.93 -7.55
C LEU A 282 -11.44 9.46 -6.40
N LEU A 283 -12.01 9.37 -5.20
CA LEU A 283 -11.30 8.69 -4.14
C LEU A 283 -11.50 7.18 -4.27
N ILE A 284 -10.40 6.43 -4.36
CA ILE A 284 -10.43 4.97 -4.49
C ILE A 284 -9.89 4.37 -3.19
N LEU A 285 -10.63 3.42 -2.61
CA LEU A 285 -10.13 2.55 -1.56
C LEU A 285 -9.79 1.19 -2.16
N THR A 286 -8.53 0.79 -2.05
CA THR A 286 -8.00 -0.51 -2.50
C THR A 286 -7.79 -1.41 -1.29
N MET A 287 -8.32 -2.62 -1.33
CA MET A 287 -8.10 -3.67 -0.32
C MET A 287 -7.15 -4.73 -0.88
N ASP A 288 -5.93 -4.78 -0.34
CA ASP A 288 -4.82 -5.58 -0.82
C ASP A 288 -4.63 -6.81 0.09
N TYR A 289 -4.90 -8.00 -0.42
CA TYR A 289 -4.90 -9.24 0.37
C TYR A 289 -3.50 -9.86 0.39
N CYS A 290 -2.66 -9.37 1.30
CA CYS A 290 -1.20 -9.58 1.24
C CYS A 290 -0.74 -11.04 1.37
N LEU A 291 -1.59 -11.92 1.93
CA LEU A 291 -1.29 -13.34 2.15
C LEU A 291 -2.19 -14.29 1.34
N GLU A 292 -3.04 -13.75 0.47
CA GLU A 292 -3.93 -14.55 -0.38
C GLU A 292 -3.55 -14.30 -1.85
N ASN A 293 -3.48 -15.35 -2.66
CA ASN A 293 -3.23 -15.21 -4.10
C ASN A 293 -4.50 -14.76 -4.82
N ARG A 294 -4.91 -13.52 -4.58
CA ARG A 294 -6.12 -12.91 -5.16
C ARG A 294 -5.88 -11.45 -5.51
N ALA A 295 -6.63 -10.98 -6.50
CA ALA A 295 -6.60 -9.59 -6.89
C ALA A 295 -7.08 -8.66 -5.77
N PRO A 296 -6.50 -7.45 -5.62
CA PRO A 296 -7.01 -6.44 -4.71
C PRO A 296 -8.45 -6.06 -5.03
N GLU A 297 -9.29 -5.83 -4.01
CA GLU A 297 -10.63 -5.29 -4.24
C GLU A 297 -10.57 -3.76 -4.36
N MET A 298 -11.38 -3.19 -5.26
CA MET A 298 -11.50 -1.75 -5.44
C MET A 298 -12.88 -1.28 -4.98
N LEU A 299 -12.91 -0.22 -4.18
CA LEU A 299 -14.10 0.50 -3.76
C LEU A 299 -13.97 1.96 -4.19
N PHE A 300 -15.04 2.55 -4.72
CA PHE A 300 -15.13 3.99 -4.94
C PHE A 300 -15.70 4.64 -3.68
N VAL A 301 -15.04 5.70 -3.23
CA VAL A 301 -15.46 6.51 -2.09
C VAL A 301 -16.01 7.83 -2.65
N ASP A 302 -17.31 8.02 -2.46
CA ASP A 302 -18.02 9.26 -2.74
C ASP A 302 -18.49 9.94 -1.45
N ASP A 303 -19.07 11.13 -1.57
CA ASP A 303 -19.51 11.94 -0.43
C ASP A 303 -20.52 11.22 0.49
N SER A 304 -21.28 10.25 -0.04
CA SER A 304 -22.31 9.55 0.72
C SER A 304 -21.75 8.57 1.76
N VAL A 305 -20.50 8.12 1.60
CA VAL A 305 -19.86 7.16 2.52
C VAL A 305 -18.79 7.79 3.39
N LEU A 306 -18.51 9.09 3.24
CA LEU A 306 -17.46 9.77 4.00
C LEU A 306 -17.65 9.71 5.53
N SER A 307 -18.91 9.69 5.99
CA SER A 307 -19.26 9.55 7.40
C SER A 307 -19.18 8.12 7.94
N ASN A 308 -19.00 7.13 7.07
CA ASN A 308 -18.95 5.72 7.51
C ASN A 308 -17.63 5.45 8.22
N ASN A 309 -17.64 4.50 9.16
CA ASN A 309 -16.42 3.99 9.76
C ASN A 309 -15.57 3.31 8.68
N LEU A 310 -14.28 3.66 8.60
CA LEU A 310 -13.40 3.19 7.53
C LEU A 310 -13.18 1.67 7.57
N VAL A 311 -12.98 1.11 8.76
CA VAL A 311 -12.65 -0.31 8.95
C VAL A 311 -13.89 -1.19 8.79
N GLU A 312 -15.03 -0.75 9.32
CA GLU A 312 -16.32 -1.42 9.08
C GLU A 312 -16.68 -1.39 7.60
N TYR A 313 -16.50 -0.26 6.91
CA TYR A 313 -16.74 -0.16 5.47
C TYR A 313 -15.89 -1.17 4.68
N CYS A 314 -14.61 -1.33 5.04
CA CYS A 314 -13.74 -2.38 4.48
C CYS A 314 -14.28 -3.79 4.77
N ARG A 315 -14.69 -4.08 6.01
CA ARG A 315 -15.22 -5.40 6.41
C ARG A 315 -16.54 -5.75 5.72
N GLU A 316 -17.41 -4.75 5.51
CA GLU A 316 -18.71 -4.92 4.83
C GLU A 316 -18.55 -5.25 3.34
N HIS A 317 -17.56 -4.65 2.69
CA HIS A 317 -17.42 -4.73 1.24
C HIS A 317 -16.35 -5.72 0.77
N GLY A 318 -15.39 -6.06 1.63
CA GLY A 318 -14.35 -7.04 1.37
C GLY A 318 -14.76 -8.46 1.73
N GLN A 319 -14.20 -9.44 1.04
CA GLN A 319 -14.42 -10.86 1.33
C GLN A 319 -13.42 -11.39 2.36
N ASN A 320 -13.88 -12.15 3.36
CA ASN A 320 -13.08 -12.83 4.39
C ASN A 320 -12.06 -11.93 5.10
N VAL A 321 -12.50 -10.73 5.49
CA VAL A 321 -11.66 -9.72 6.13
C VAL A 321 -11.58 -9.99 7.64
N HIS A 322 -10.44 -10.48 8.11
CA HIS A 322 -10.20 -10.76 9.54
C HIS A 322 -9.37 -9.65 10.20
N HIS A 323 -8.29 -9.24 9.54
CA HIS A 323 -7.42 -8.16 10.01
C HIS A 323 -7.24 -7.10 8.92
N ILE A 324 -7.13 -5.84 9.34
CA ILE A 324 -6.90 -4.71 8.43
C ILE A 324 -5.75 -3.87 8.98
N SER A 325 -4.76 -3.57 8.13
CA SER A 325 -3.71 -2.61 8.39
C SER A 325 -3.68 -1.51 7.31
N PHE A 326 -3.04 -0.40 7.64
CA PHE A 326 -2.90 0.78 6.77
C PHE A 326 -1.42 1.14 6.59
N GLU A 327 -0.53 0.15 6.54
CA GLU A 327 0.92 0.35 6.62
C GLU A 327 1.46 1.19 5.46
N LYS A 328 0.83 1.13 4.27
CA LYS A 328 1.21 2.02 3.16
C LYS A 328 1.12 3.51 3.50
N HIS A 329 0.34 3.90 4.51
CA HIS A 329 0.18 5.30 4.93
C HIS A 329 1.00 5.69 6.17
N TYR A 330 1.28 4.74 7.06
CA TYR A 330 1.98 5.03 8.32
C TYR A 330 3.39 4.41 8.43
N GLY A 331 3.76 3.48 7.54
CA GLY A 331 4.89 2.57 7.74
C GLY A 331 4.49 1.32 8.52
N SER A 332 5.48 0.57 9.03
CA SER A 332 5.24 -0.67 9.80
C SER A 332 4.32 -0.41 10.99
N MET A 333 3.13 -1.01 10.98
CA MET A 333 2.08 -0.84 12.00
C MET A 333 1.75 -2.15 12.72
N ASP A 334 2.65 -3.12 12.74
CA ASP A 334 2.38 -4.48 13.23
C ASP A 334 1.64 -4.50 14.58
N MET A 335 2.09 -3.69 15.55
CA MET A 335 1.49 -3.65 16.90
C MET A 335 0.13 -2.97 16.92
N HIS A 336 -0.01 -1.84 16.22
CA HIS A 336 -1.26 -1.09 16.13
C HIS A 336 -2.35 -1.88 15.40
N THR A 337 -1.96 -2.69 14.42
CA THR A 337 -2.84 -3.61 13.70
C THR A 337 -3.40 -4.68 14.63
N VAL A 338 -2.54 -5.32 15.46
CA VAL A 338 -2.98 -6.33 16.44
C VAL A 338 -3.98 -5.77 17.44
N HIS A 339 -3.82 -4.51 17.84
CA HIS A 339 -4.71 -3.86 18.78
C HIS A 339 -5.88 -3.10 18.14
N GLU A 340 -6.06 -3.19 16.82
CA GLU A 340 -7.08 -2.47 16.06
C GLU A 340 -7.11 -0.96 16.34
N MET A 341 -5.94 -0.33 16.25
CA MET A 341 -5.78 1.11 16.46
C MET A 341 -5.03 1.77 15.31
N PHE A 342 -5.40 3.01 14.99
CA PHE A 342 -4.60 3.91 14.18
C PHE A 342 -3.53 4.59 15.05
N PRO A 343 -2.27 4.72 14.58
CA PRO A 343 -1.24 5.40 15.35
C PRO A 343 -1.57 6.86 15.68
N TYR A 344 -2.15 7.57 14.72
CA TYR A 344 -2.69 8.91 14.90
C TYR A 344 -3.77 9.22 13.86
N ILE A 345 -4.71 10.10 14.21
CA ILE A 345 -5.74 10.64 13.32
C ILE A 345 -5.91 12.13 13.57
N GLN A 346 -6.06 12.91 12.48
CA GLN A 346 -6.40 14.32 12.50
C GLN A 346 -7.92 14.49 12.48
N PHE A 347 -8.46 14.96 13.61
CA PHE A 347 -9.83 15.44 13.73
C PHE A 347 -9.88 16.96 13.54
N GLU A 348 -11.09 17.54 13.57
CA GLU A 348 -11.28 18.99 13.42
C GLU A 348 -10.70 19.79 14.60
N ASP A 349 -10.68 19.22 15.81
CA ASP A 349 -10.20 19.87 17.02
C ASP A 349 -8.70 19.61 17.31
N GLY A 350 -8.08 18.71 16.56
CA GLY A 350 -6.66 18.44 16.62
C GLY A 350 -6.30 16.98 16.30
N ILE A 351 -5.05 16.62 16.57
CA ILE A 351 -4.57 15.24 16.42
C ILE A 351 -4.85 14.45 17.69
N GLN A 352 -5.25 13.19 17.50
CA GLN A 352 -5.31 12.20 18.56
C GLN A 352 -4.40 11.02 18.23
N TRP A 353 -3.84 10.37 19.26
CA TRP A 353 -2.87 9.29 19.15
C TRP A 353 -3.46 7.98 19.67
N ASN A 354 -3.07 6.87 19.06
CA ASN A 354 -3.55 5.51 19.37
C ASN A 354 -5.09 5.43 19.37
N VAL A 355 -5.68 5.79 18.23
CA VAL A 355 -7.13 5.95 18.08
C VAL A 355 -7.75 4.60 17.69
N PRO A 356 -8.75 4.09 18.43
CA PRO A 356 -9.44 2.85 18.06
C PRO A 356 -10.00 2.89 16.64
N TYR A 357 -9.92 1.75 15.94
CA TYR A 357 -10.50 1.61 14.59
C TYR A 357 -11.99 1.95 14.54
N SER A 358 -12.74 1.73 15.63
CA SER A 358 -14.17 2.05 15.74
C SER A 358 -14.49 3.54 15.64
N ASP A 359 -13.50 4.42 15.89
CA ASP A 359 -13.75 5.84 16.13
C ASP A 359 -13.43 6.71 14.89
N VAL A 360 -12.99 6.09 13.79
CA VAL A 360 -12.42 6.78 12.64
C VAL A 360 -13.30 6.63 11.41
N THR A 361 -13.81 7.75 10.92
CA THR A 361 -14.54 7.79 9.66
C THR A 361 -13.60 7.86 8.46
N ILE A 362 -14.11 7.58 7.27
CA ILE A 362 -13.37 7.76 6.01
C ILE A 362 -12.94 9.24 5.86
N ALA A 363 -13.80 10.19 6.22
CA ALA A 363 -13.47 11.62 6.21
C ALA A 363 -12.29 11.97 7.13
N ASP A 364 -12.22 11.38 8.33
CA ASP A 364 -11.13 11.61 9.27
C ASP A 364 -9.80 11.08 8.75
N PHE A 365 -9.82 9.93 8.09
CA PHE A 365 -8.64 9.37 7.45
C PHE A 365 -8.11 10.24 6.31
N ILE A 366 -9.02 10.74 5.45
CA ILE A 366 -8.65 11.67 4.36
C ILE A 366 -8.08 12.98 4.92
N ARG A 367 -8.65 13.51 6.01
CA ARG A 367 -8.13 14.71 6.68
C ARG A 367 -6.71 14.48 7.21
N THR A 368 -6.44 13.27 7.71
CA THR A 368 -5.12 12.88 8.22
C THR A 368 -4.09 12.82 7.10
N PHE A 369 -4.47 12.37 5.91
CA PHE A 369 -3.57 12.22 4.76
C PHE A 369 -4.13 12.91 3.51
N PRO A 370 -3.91 14.23 3.34
CA PRO A 370 -4.53 14.98 2.24
C PRO A 370 -4.15 14.48 0.83
N ASN A 371 -2.96 13.91 0.68
CA ASN A 371 -2.46 13.32 -0.57
C ASN A 371 -3.27 12.10 -1.05
N ILE A 372 -4.03 11.45 -0.16
CA ILE A 372 -4.90 10.32 -0.49
C ILE A 372 -5.97 10.67 -1.52
N ARG A 373 -6.36 11.95 -1.64
CA ARG A 373 -7.27 12.37 -2.73
C ARG A 373 -6.71 12.07 -4.13
N GLN A 374 -5.39 11.96 -4.26
CA GLN A 374 -4.72 11.59 -5.51
C GLN A 374 -4.33 10.11 -5.53
N THR A 375 -3.81 9.59 -4.42
CA THR A 375 -3.22 8.24 -4.38
C THR A 375 -4.22 7.13 -4.00
N GLY A 376 -5.36 7.49 -3.41
CA GLY A 376 -6.34 6.56 -2.86
C GLY A 376 -5.97 6.02 -1.47
N ILE A 377 -6.94 5.41 -0.81
CA ILE A 377 -6.76 4.70 0.47
C ILE A 377 -6.33 3.27 0.16
N CYS A 378 -5.15 2.84 0.57
CA CYS A 378 -4.80 1.41 0.60
C CYS A 378 -5.02 0.81 1.99
N ALA A 379 -5.87 -0.22 2.07
CA ALA A 379 -6.02 -1.11 3.22
C ALA A 379 -5.35 -2.44 2.88
N GLN A 380 -4.51 -2.96 3.77
CA GLN A 380 -3.91 -4.29 3.63
C GLN A 380 -4.69 -5.27 4.50
N VAL A 381 -5.16 -6.35 3.89
CA VAL A 381 -6.07 -7.31 4.53
C VAL A 381 -5.32 -8.58 4.88
N ASN A 382 -5.62 -9.10 6.08
CA ASN A 382 -5.08 -10.33 6.63
C ASN A 382 -3.54 -10.34 6.72
N ASN A 383 -2.92 -9.16 6.83
CA ASN A 383 -1.49 -8.99 7.09
C ASN A 383 -1.26 -8.76 8.58
N VAL A 384 -0.79 -9.76 9.32
CA VAL A 384 -0.39 -9.62 10.73
C VAL A 384 0.97 -10.25 10.94
N ALA A 385 1.99 -9.43 11.23
CA ALA A 385 3.22 -9.91 11.85
C ALA A 385 3.07 -9.86 13.38
N GLY A 386 3.68 -10.84 14.07
CA GLY A 386 3.55 -10.97 15.51
C GLY A 386 4.29 -9.88 16.28
N GLY A 387 3.76 -9.50 17.45
CA GLY A 387 4.61 -8.84 18.44
C GLY A 387 3.97 -8.52 19.78
N GLY A 388 4.78 -7.85 20.60
CA GLY A 388 4.61 -7.65 22.04
C GLY A 388 3.74 -6.45 22.42
N PRO A 389 3.67 -6.12 23.72
CA PRO A 389 2.74 -5.11 24.24
C PRO A 389 3.06 -3.69 23.77
N LEU A 390 2.06 -2.97 23.23
CA LEU A 390 2.19 -1.62 22.64
C LEU A 390 2.81 -0.56 23.57
N GLY A 391 2.51 -0.59 24.86
CA GLY A 391 3.03 0.39 25.83
C GLY A 391 4.56 0.39 25.98
N HIS A 392 5.19 -0.76 25.69
CA HIS A 392 6.64 -0.94 25.75
C HIS A 392 7.36 -0.19 24.61
N LEU A 393 6.84 -0.24 23.39
CA LEU A 393 7.42 0.41 22.20
C LEU A 393 7.45 1.94 22.37
N ILE A 394 6.33 2.48 22.85
CA ILE A 394 6.13 3.92 23.06
C ILE A 394 7.19 4.48 24.01
N MET A 395 7.37 3.85 25.17
CA MET A 395 8.26 4.36 26.22
C MET A 395 9.74 4.13 25.90
N HIS A 396 10.09 3.00 25.29
CA HIS A 396 11.46 2.73 24.83
C HIS A 396 11.89 3.74 23.75
N GLY A 397 11.01 4.07 22.79
CA GLY A 397 11.27 5.08 21.78
C GLY A 397 11.53 6.47 22.36
N TRP A 398 10.73 6.89 23.35
CA TRP A 398 10.93 8.18 24.02
C TRP A 398 12.24 8.23 24.80
N HIS A 399 12.60 7.14 25.47
CA HIS A 399 13.89 7.05 26.14
C HIS A 399 15.06 7.22 25.16
N MET A 400 15.03 6.53 24.00
CA MET A 400 16.08 6.64 22.99
C MET A 400 16.25 8.07 22.46
N ILE A 401 15.17 8.81 22.22
CA ILE A 401 15.30 10.24 21.84
C ILE A 401 15.92 11.05 22.98
N MET A 402 15.47 10.84 24.22
CA MET A 402 15.93 11.67 25.35
C MET A 402 17.41 11.43 25.67
N ASP A 403 17.89 10.19 25.53
CA ASP A 403 19.32 9.87 25.56
C ASP A 403 20.07 10.53 24.37
N SER A 404 19.44 10.60 23.20
CA SER A 404 19.96 11.30 22.02
C SER A 404 19.84 12.84 22.10
N ALA A 405 19.03 13.40 23.01
CA ALA A 405 18.94 14.84 23.21
C ALA A 405 20.07 15.35 24.14
N ALA A 406 20.66 14.48 24.95
CA ALA A 406 21.92 14.76 25.65
C ALA A 406 23.06 15.04 24.66
N TYR A 407 22.97 14.51 23.43
CA TYR A 407 23.91 14.82 22.35
C TYR A 407 23.81 16.27 21.82
N ILE A 408 22.63 16.93 21.86
CA ILE A 408 22.57 18.38 21.58
C ILE A 408 23.40 19.17 22.61
N ALA A 409 23.52 18.68 23.84
CA ALA A 409 24.40 19.29 24.84
C ALA A 409 25.91 19.13 24.48
N GLU A 410 26.27 18.10 23.71
CA GLU A 410 27.63 17.87 23.18
C GLU A 410 28.02 18.94 22.14
N GLN A 411 27.08 19.38 21.30
CA GLN A 411 27.28 20.48 20.34
C GLN A 411 27.49 21.85 21.03
N MET A 412 27.18 21.97 22.33
CA MET A 412 27.51 23.14 23.15
C MET A 412 28.89 23.08 23.81
N GLN A 413 29.80 22.22 23.32
CA GLN A 413 31.15 22.00 23.86
C GLN A 413 31.18 21.35 25.25
N ILE A 414 30.39 20.29 25.43
CA ILE A 414 30.59 19.36 26.55
C ILE A 414 31.16 18.07 25.97
N GLU A 415 32.43 17.78 26.25
CA GLU A 415 33.28 16.91 25.41
C GLU A 415 32.96 15.41 25.44
N SER A 416 32.14 14.91 26.36
CA SER A 416 31.59 13.54 26.31
C SER A 416 30.46 13.35 27.33
N ALA A 417 29.40 12.60 27.01
CA ALA A 417 28.35 12.23 27.98
C ALA A 417 28.84 11.25 29.07
N ILE A 418 30.06 10.71 28.93
CA ILE A 418 30.75 9.94 29.96
C ILE A 418 31.46 10.89 30.95
N ASP A 419 31.78 12.11 30.53
CA ASP A 419 32.47 13.15 31.32
C ASP A 419 31.55 14.30 31.76
N VAL A 420 30.24 14.25 31.45
CA VAL A 420 29.24 15.04 32.17
C VAL A 420 29.12 14.49 33.60
N VAL A 421 29.88 15.15 34.46
CA VAL A 421 29.84 15.17 35.93
C VAL A 421 28.48 14.75 36.52
N ASP A 422 28.44 13.52 37.04
CA ASP A 422 27.41 12.90 37.89
C ASP A 422 26.07 12.46 37.23
N TRP A 423 25.65 11.21 37.53
CA TRP A 423 24.34 10.62 37.19
C TRP A 423 23.19 11.58 37.51
N ILE A 424 23.35 12.40 38.55
CA ILE A 424 22.32 13.33 39.02
C ILE A 424 21.94 14.30 37.89
N SER A 425 22.90 14.85 37.17
CA SER A 425 22.62 15.79 36.07
C SER A 425 21.97 15.11 34.87
N ARG A 426 22.36 13.86 34.55
CA ARG A 426 21.71 13.06 33.48
C ARG A 426 20.28 12.69 33.86
N ALA A 427 20.07 12.25 35.10
CA ALA A 427 18.77 11.91 35.63
C ALA A 427 17.86 13.14 35.74
N GLU A 428 18.36 14.28 36.20
CA GLU A 428 17.62 15.55 36.24
C GLU A 428 17.24 16.04 34.84
N PHE A 429 18.16 15.95 33.88
CA PHE A 429 17.89 16.29 32.49
C PHE A 429 16.76 15.42 31.92
N VAL A 430 16.89 14.08 32.00
CA VAL A 430 15.87 13.15 31.52
C VAL A 430 14.56 13.30 32.29
N ALA A 431 14.59 13.49 33.61
CA ALA A 431 13.42 13.75 34.44
C ALA A 431 12.69 15.04 34.02
N SER A 432 13.43 16.10 33.69
CA SER A 432 12.85 17.36 33.22
C SER A 432 12.12 17.18 31.89
N LYS A 433 12.69 16.40 30.97
CA LYS A 433 12.06 16.12 29.67
C LYS A 433 10.91 15.13 29.78
N MET A 434 11.02 14.13 30.64
CA MET A 434 9.92 13.23 31.00
C MET A 434 8.75 13.99 31.64
N ARG A 435 9.03 15.01 32.44
CA ARG A 435 7.99 15.92 32.96
C ARG A 435 7.29 16.69 31.84
N LEU A 436 8.03 17.21 30.86
CA LEU A 436 7.45 17.85 29.67
C LEU A 436 6.58 16.88 28.86
N LEU A 437 7.02 15.63 28.67
CA LEU A 437 6.26 14.59 28.00
C LEU A 437 4.97 14.22 28.76
N ARG A 438 5.04 14.10 30.09
CA ARG A 438 3.86 13.87 30.94
C ARG A 438 2.85 15.02 30.83
N GLN A 439 3.32 16.25 30.64
CA GLN A 439 2.51 17.46 30.45
C GLN A 439 2.05 17.69 29.00
N SER A 440 2.43 16.82 28.05
CA SER A 440 2.16 16.94 26.61
C SER A 440 1.30 15.78 26.10
N PHE A 441 0.62 16.02 24.97
CA PHE A 441 -0.25 15.09 24.22
C PHE A 441 -1.54 14.72 24.98
N SER A 442 -1.43 13.86 25.99
CA SER A 442 -2.53 13.41 26.84
C SER A 442 -2.03 13.16 28.26
N ARG A 443 -2.91 13.27 29.25
CA ARG A 443 -2.62 12.87 30.63
C ARG A 443 -2.58 11.36 30.81
N GLN A 444 -3.28 10.62 29.95
CA GLN A 444 -3.30 9.15 29.98
C GLN A 444 -2.16 8.61 29.13
N ASP A 445 -1.35 7.73 29.70
CA ASP A 445 -0.19 7.14 29.03
C ASP A 445 -0.58 6.37 27.75
N ALA A 446 -1.74 5.72 27.72
CA ALA A 446 -2.25 4.98 26.56
C ALA A 446 -2.48 5.86 25.31
N HIS A 447 -2.68 7.17 25.50
CA HIS A 447 -2.91 8.13 24.42
C HIS A 447 -1.67 8.97 24.10
N LYS A 448 -0.48 8.57 24.61
CA LYS A 448 0.78 9.21 24.24
C LYS A 448 1.27 8.64 22.91
N PRO A 449 1.83 9.48 22.02
CA PRO A 449 2.38 9.03 20.75
C PRO A 449 3.50 8.02 20.96
N ASP A 450 3.50 6.98 20.14
CA ASP A 450 4.75 6.31 19.80
C ASP A 450 5.68 7.29 19.06
N VAL A 451 6.95 7.27 19.43
CA VAL A 451 7.96 8.16 18.86
C VAL A 451 8.12 7.98 17.36
N HIS A 452 8.13 6.74 16.88
CA HIS A 452 8.28 6.43 15.46
C HIS A 452 7.17 7.13 14.66
N PHE A 453 5.92 6.99 15.10
CA PHE A 453 4.78 7.60 14.43
C PHE A 453 4.69 9.12 14.63
N LEU A 454 5.17 9.65 15.76
CA LEU A 454 5.31 11.10 15.93
C LEU A 454 6.34 11.69 14.95
N MET A 455 7.50 11.06 14.83
CA MET A 455 8.52 11.48 13.85
C MET A 455 7.99 11.34 12.42
N HIS A 456 7.27 10.26 12.13
CA HIS A 456 6.61 10.07 10.84
C HIS A 456 5.64 11.22 10.55
N TYR A 457 4.77 11.58 11.49
CA TYR A 457 3.83 12.70 11.34
C TYR A 457 4.54 14.04 11.10
N ILE A 458 5.57 14.35 11.89
CA ILE A 458 6.34 15.61 11.74
C ILE A 458 6.95 15.72 10.34
N ARG A 459 7.49 14.62 9.81
CA ARG A 459 8.15 14.56 8.50
C ARG A 459 7.21 14.67 7.31
N GLN A 460 5.89 14.68 7.52
CA GLN A 460 4.94 14.89 6.41
C GLN A 460 4.92 16.33 5.90
N GLN A 461 5.52 17.27 6.64
CA GLN A 461 5.58 18.67 6.26
C GLN A 461 7.01 19.21 6.38
N ASP A 462 7.41 20.01 5.40
CA ASP A 462 8.72 20.68 5.38
C ASP A 462 8.75 21.93 6.26
N HIS A 463 7.58 22.44 6.68
CA HIS A 463 7.45 23.67 7.47
C HIS A 463 6.51 23.48 8.65
N TRP A 464 6.88 24.03 9.80
CA TRP A 464 6.06 24.00 11.01
C TRP A 464 6.01 25.36 11.70
N ASN A 465 4.82 25.80 12.09
CA ASN A 465 4.64 26.85 13.09
C ASN A 465 4.47 26.20 14.47
N ILE A 466 5.37 26.49 15.41
CA ILE A 466 5.40 25.82 16.72
C ILE A 466 4.15 26.06 17.56
N ILE A 467 3.50 27.22 17.41
CA ILE A 467 2.30 27.60 18.18
C ILE A 467 1.11 26.78 17.67
N GLU A 468 0.96 26.69 16.35
CA GLU A 468 -0.08 25.88 15.71
C GLU A 468 0.13 24.40 16.01
N MET A 469 1.36 23.91 15.88
CA MET A 469 1.75 22.54 16.18
C MET A 469 1.46 22.18 17.64
N SER A 470 1.82 23.08 18.58
CA SER A 470 1.56 22.91 20.02
C SER A 470 0.06 22.80 20.32
N LYS A 471 -0.76 23.64 19.70
CA LYS A 471 -2.21 23.59 19.83
C LYS A 471 -2.79 22.31 19.22
N ASN A 472 -2.37 21.94 18.01
CA ASN A 472 -2.87 20.79 17.26
C ASN A 472 -2.52 19.46 17.96
N MET A 473 -1.29 19.31 18.44
CA MET A 473 -0.80 18.11 19.12
C MET A 473 -1.09 18.08 20.63
N LYS A 474 -1.63 19.17 21.18
CA LYS A 474 -1.81 19.38 22.63
C LYS A 474 -0.50 19.15 23.41
N ALA A 475 0.63 19.62 22.86
CA ALA A 475 1.97 19.37 23.37
C ALA A 475 2.73 20.67 23.71
N LYS A 476 3.67 20.59 24.65
CA LYS A 476 4.46 21.75 25.08
C LYS A 476 5.42 22.21 23.97
N PRO A 477 5.47 23.52 23.63
CA PRO A 477 6.36 24.03 22.58
C PRO A 477 7.83 23.65 22.78
N GLU A 478 8.29 23.56 24.04
CA GLU A 478 9.67 23.23 24.40
C GLU A 478 10.02 21.78 24.03
N LEU A 479 9.06 20.86 24.13
CA LEU A 479 9.23 19.47 23.72
C LEU A 479 9.27 19.38 22.19
N LEU A 480 8.34 20.07 21.52
CA LEU A 480 8.22 20.05 20.06
C LEU A 480 9.43 20.70 19.37
N LYS A 481 9.96 21.80 19.92
CA LYS A 481 11.17 22.47 19.44
C LYS A 481 12.36 21.52 19.42
N MET A 482 12.57 20.80 20.53
CA MET A 482 13.63 19.81 20.65
C MET A 482 13.50 18.70 19.60
N LEU A 483 12.28 18.23 19.34
CA LEU A 483 12.03 17.18 18.34
C LEU A 483 12.30 17.68 16.92
N LEU A 484 11.85 18.88 16.58
CA LEU A 484 12.09 19.50 15.28
C LEU A 484 13.59 19.67 15.02
N GLU A 485 14.32 20.24 15.98
CA GLU A 485 15.77 20.40 15.88
C GLU A 485 16.49 19.05 15.73
N ASN A 486 16.05 18.02 16.48
CA ASN A 486 16.56 16.66 16.36
C ASN A 486 16.29 16.00 14.99
N LEU A 487 15.24 16.42 14.30
CA LEU A 487 14.87 15.91 12.98
C LEU A 487 15.50 16.72 11.83
N GLY A 488 16.33 17.71 12.14
CA GLY A 488 17.01 18.56 11.15
C GLY A 488 16.20 19.77 10.69
N TYR A 489 15.20 20.19 11.47
CA TYR A 489 14.50 21.45 11.22
C TYR A 489 15.23 22.60 11.91
N ILE A 490 15.37 23.71 11.20
CA ILE A 490 16.05 24.92 11.68
C ILE A 490 15.06 26.08 11.80
N SER A 491 15.34 27.02 12.71
CA SER A 491 14.53 28.21 12.91
C SER A 491 15.40 29.42 13.27
N GLY A 492 15.13 30.57 12.62
CA GLY A 492 15.77 31.84 12.95
C GLY A 492 15.06 32.65 14.04
N ASP A 493 13.77 32.38 14.26
CA ASP A 493 12.90 33.14 15.18
C ASP A 493 12.32 32.28 16.32
N SER A 494 12.67 31.00 16.36
CA SER A 494 12.12 29.98 17.28
C SER A 494 10.62 29.71 17.16
N ILE A 495 9.95 30.27 16.16
CA ILE A 495 8.50 30.10 15.92
C ILE A 495 8.26 29.30 14.64
N HIS A 496 8.97 29.63 13.56
CA HIS A 496 8.85 28.99 12.27
C HIS A 496 10.05 28.08 12.03
N TYR A 497 9.78 26.79 11.83
CA TYR A 497 10.78 25.76 11.57
C TYR A 497 10.68 25.30 10.13
N GLN A 498 11.83 25.14 9.48
CA GLN A 498 11.94 24.63 8.12
C GLN A 498 12.91 23.46 8.09
N TYR A 499 12.55 22.40 7.36
CA TYR A 499 13.40 21.24 7.17
C TYR A 499 14.66 21.63 6.38
N ASP A 500 15.83 21.24 6.89
CA ASP A 500 17.12 21.43 6.23
C ASP A 500 17.82 20.09 6.02
N ALA A 501 17.92 19.66 4.77
CA ALA A 501 18.45 18.35 4.41
C ALA A 501 19.94 18.18 4.77
N GLU A 502 20.74 19.27 4.73
CA GLU A 502 22.17 19.22 5.08
C GLU A 502 22.35 19.02 6.60
N CYS A 503 21.56 19.73 7.40
CA CYS A 503 21.51 19.59 8.85
C CYS A 503 21.00 18.19 9.25
N ALA A 504 19.92 17.72 8.61
CA ALA A 504 19.37 16.39 8.83
C ALA A 504 20.38 15.29 8.48
N GLU A 505 21.12 15.43 7.37
CA GLU A 505 22.14 14.45 6.98
C GLU A 505 23.35 14.48 7.92
N LYS A 506 23.77 15.65 8.41
CA LYS A 506 24.80 15.75 9.48
C LYS A 506 24.33 15.03 10.75
N MET A 507 23.07 15.20 11.13
CA MET A 507 22.46 14.54 12.29
C MET A 507 22.40 13.01 12.10
N ASN A 508 21.97 12.55 10.91
CA ASN A 508 21.97 11.14 10.55
C ASN A 508 23.38 10.53 10.50
N GLN A 509 24.38 11.27 10.00
CA GLN A 509 25.77 10.83 9.98
C GLN A 509 26.35 10.71 11.38
N TYR A 510 25.96 11.59 12.31
CA TYR A 510 26.34 11.44 13.71
C TYR A 510 25.66 10.21 14.35
N GLN A 511 24.36 9.99 14.11
CA GLN A 511 23.67 8.77 14.54
C GLN A 511 24.31 7.50 13.95
N LYS A 512 24.75 7.54 12.70
CA LYS A 512 25.52 6.46 12.05
C LYS A 512 26.93 6.29 12.66
N LYS A 513 27.60 7.36 13.10
CA LYS A 513 28.89 7.26 13.80
C LYS A 513 28.75 6.57 15.17
N ARG A 514 27.63 6.71 15.87
CA ARG A 514 27.32 5.95 17.09
C ARG A 514 27.14 4.44 16.84
N LYS A 515 26.78 4.05 15.60
CA LYS A 515 26.78 2.63 15.18
C LYS A 515 28.17 1.99 15.25
N VAL A 516 29.25 2.79 15.23
CA VAL A 516 30.64 2.33 15.44
C VAL A 516 30.87 1.88 16.88
N GLU A 517 30.10 2.37 17.87
CA GLU A 517 30.12 1.83 19.25
C GLU A 517 29.42 0.46 19.32
N ILE A 518 28.37 0.25 18.53
CA ILE A 518 27.73 -1.08 18.38
C ILE A 518 28.71 -2.05 17.70
N GLU A 519 29.53 -1.59 16.76
CA GLU A 519 30.56 -2.41 16.09
C GLU A 519 31.89 -2.48 16.86
N ASN A 520 32.01 -1.82 18.03
CA ASN A 520 33.21 -1.85 18.85
C ASN A 520 33.49 -3.27 19.35
N ARG A 521 34.67 -3.80 19.01
CA ARG A 521 35.09 -5.15 19.38
C ARG A 521 35.78 -5.23 20.74
N HIS A 522 35.89 -4.10 21.45
CA HIS A 522 36.41 -4.01 22.82
C HIS A 522 37.79 -4.68 22.99
N GLY A 523 38.66 -4.53 22.00
CA GLY A 523 40.00 -5.14 21.97
C GLY A 523 40.03 -6.64 21.62
N SER A 524 38.92 -7.22 21.13
CA SER A 524 38.82 -8.61 20.68
C SER A 524 38.68 -8.76 19.15
N ASP A 525 38.86 -9.97 18.64
CA ASP A 525 38.60 -10.32 17.23
C ASP A 525 37.14 -10.73 16.96
N VAL A 526 36.28 -10.72 17.99
CA VAL A 526 34.89 -11.19 17.93
C VAL A 526 33.94 -10.03 17.64
N ASP A 527 32.86 -10.30 16.92
CA ASP A 527 31.75 -9.34 16.73
C ASP A 527 30.94 -9.22 18.02
N CYS A 528 31.01 -8.05 18.66
CA CYS A 528 30.32 -7.75 19.92
C CYS A 528 28.97 -7.04 19.73
N SER A 529 28.51 -6.84 18.49
CA SER A 529 27.34 -5.99 18.19
C SER A 529 26.06 -6.35 18.96
N ALA A 530 25.76 -7.64 19.09
CA ALA A 530 24.60 -8.11 19.86
C ALA A 530 24.71 -7.74 21.36
N MET A 531 25.89 -7.88 21.95
CA MET A 531 26.15 -7.52 23.36
C MET A 531 26.10 -6.01 23.55
N ASN A 532 26.72 -5.24 22.66
CA ASN A 532 26.76 -3.78 22.72
C ASN A 532 25.34 -3.20 22.66
N GLN A 533 24.51 -3.71 21.75
CA GLN A 533 23.11 -3.35 21.65
C GLN A 533 22.32 -3.70 22.91
N ALA A 534 22.51 -4.91 23.46
CA ALA A 534 21.82 -5.35 24.66
C ALA A 534 22.19 -4.54 25.91
N VAL A 535 23.47 -4.18 26.06
CA VAL A 535 23.96 -3.31 27.15
C VAL A 535 23.40 -1.89 27.02
N MET A 536 23.36 -1.35 25.79
CA MET A 536 22.77 -0.03 25.53
C MET A 536 21.28 0.00 25.92
N ASN A 537 20.50 -1.00 25.49
CA ASN A 537 19.09 -1.12 25.83
C ASN A 537 18.89 -1.28 27.35
N ALA A 538 19.68 -2.12 28.01
CA ALA A 538 19.58 -2.31 29.46
C ALA A 538 19.94 -1.05 30.27
N ASN A 539 20.89 -0.24 29.80
CA ASN A 539 21.22 1.05 30.41
C ASN A 539 20.08 2.05 30.28
N ALA A 540 19.40 2.05 29.14
CA ALA A 540 18.21 2.85 28.93
C ALA A 540 17.09 2.46 29.91
N ASP A 541 16.79 1.17 30.00
CA ASP A 541 15.77 0.66 30.91
C ASP A 541 16.13 0.85 32.38
N ALA A 542 17.42 0.76 32.73
CA ALA A 542 17.91 1.04 34.07
C ALA A 542 17.64 2.49 34.50
N LEU A 543 17.91 3.44 33.61
CA LEU A 543 17.62 4.85 33.86
C LEU A 543 16.12 5.09 34.02
N TYR A 544 15.30 4.48 33.16
CA TYR A 544 13.85 4.55 33.27
C TYR A 544 13.32 3.95 34.58
N TYR A 545 13.86 2.81 35.00
CA TYR A 545 13.53 2.18 36.28
C TYR A 545 13.82 3.11 37.45
N CYS A 546 15.04 3.67 37.49
CA CYS A 546 15.46 4.61 38.51
C CYS A 546 14.54 5.83 38.60
N LEU A 547 14.16 6.40 37.45
CA LEU A 547 13.24 7.54 37.39
C LEU A 547 11.79 7.19 37.77
N THR A 548 11.33 5.97 37.48
CA THR A 548 9.97 5.53 37.78
C THR A 548 9.77 5.33 39.27
N PHE A 549 10.75 4.75 39.94
CA PHE A 549 10.66 4.43 41.38
C PHE A 549 11.34 5.46 42.28
N ASP A 550 11.86 6.56 41.72
CA ASP A 550 12.65 7.58 42.44
C ASP A 550 13.81 6.97 43.24
N VAL A 551 14.53 6.02 42.60
CA VAL A 551 15.66 5.29 43.19
C VAL A 551 16.96 5.57 42.47
N ASN A 552 18.03 5.69 43.24
CA ASN A 552 19.37 6.03 42.74
C ASN A 552 20.24 4.81 42.41
N GLN A 553 19.71 3.60 42.57
CA GLN A 553 20.40 2.34 42.31
C GLN A 553 19.41 1.24 41.91
N LEU A 554 19.84 0.32 41.04
CA LEU A 554 19.07 -0.86 40.69
C LEU A 554 19.06 -1.91 41.81
N PRO A 555 18.00 -2.73 41.92
CA PRO A 555 17.98 -3.90 42.80
C PRO A 555 19.20 -4.81 42.59
N GLN A 556 19.79 -5.26 43.70
CA GLN A 556 20.97 -6.13 43.70
C GLN A 556 20.76 -7.42 42.89
N ALA A 557 19.53 -7.93 42.85
CA ALA A 557 19.16 -9.12 42.07
C ALA A 557 19.45 -9.01 40.56
N TYR A 558 19.48 -7.81 39.99
CA TYR A 558 19.90 -7.63 38.59
C TYR A 558 21.41 -7.78 38.41
N MET A 559 22.20 -7.38 39.41
CA MET A 559 23.66 -7.47 39.40
C MET A 559 24.15 -8.89 39.66
N GLU A 560 23.44 -9.64 40.51
CA GLU A 560 23.72 -11.06 40.79
C GLU A 560 23.60 -11.92 39.53
N ARG A 561 22.71 -11.57 38.59
CA ARG A 561 22.56 -12.28 37.30
C ARG A 561 23.78 -12.17 36.38
N LEU A 562 24.66 -11.19 36.64
CA LEU A 562 25.89 -10.95 35.88
C LEU A 562 27.14 -11.38 36.66
N GLU A 563 27.00 -12.04 37.83
CA GLU A 563 28.14 -12.36 38.69
C GLU A 563 29.21 -13.22 37.97
N ASP A 564 28.76 -14.21 37.19
CA ASP A 564 29.63 -15.06 36.38
C ASP A 564 30.23 -14.35 35.15
N ASP A 565 29.72 -13.16 34.81
CA ASP A 565 30.06 -12.40 33.61
C ASP A 565 30.75 -11.05 33.91
N ARG A 566 31.13 -10.80 35.17
CA ARG A 566 31.77 -9.53 35.60
C ARG A 566 33.06 -9.18 34.88
N ALA A 567 33.75 -10.18 34.31
CA ALA A 567 34.94 -9.97 33.50
C ALA A 567 34.62 -9.37 32.12
N TYR A 568 33.36 -9.37 31.70
CA TYR A 568 32.87 -8.92 30.40
C TYR A 568 31.98 -7.69 30.52
N VAL A 569 31.01 -7.71 31.44
CA VAL A 569 30.07 -6.61 31.68
C VAL A 569 29.90 -6.44 33.19
N ASN A 570 30.05 -5.21 33.68
CA ASN A 570 29.88 -4.91 35.09
C ASN A 570 29.07 -3.63 35.29
N TRP A 571 28.39 -3.51 36.42
CA TRP A 571 27.75 -2.27 36.83
C TRP A 571 28.80 -1.33 37.44
N ASP A 572 29.02 -0.19 36.78
CA ASP A 572 29.82 0.88 37.33
C ASP A 572 28.97 1.71 38.28
N THR A 573 29.31 1.70 39.56
CA THR A 573 28.62 2.46 40.62
C THR A 573 28.80 3.97 40.48
N SER A 574 29.84 4.43 39.79
CA SER A 574 30.15 5.86 39.60
C SER A 574 29.32 6.45 38.47
N SER A 575 29.30 5.79 37.31
CA SER A 575 28.45 6.22 36.17
C SER A 575 27.03 5.69 36.24
N LYS A 576 26.76 4.76 37.18
CA LYS A 576 25.47 4.07 37.39
C LYS A 576 24.92 3.52 36.07
N SER A 577 25.76 2.73 35.41
CA SER A 577 25.46 2.10 34.14
C SER A 577 26.22 0.78 34.03
N PHE A 578 25.67 -0.17 33.28
CA PHE A 578 26.40 -1.33 32.78
C PHE A 578 27.50 -0.85 31.84
N LYS A 579 28.73 -1.26 32.11
CA LYS A 579 29.91 -1.01 31.28
C LYS A 579 30.47 -2.34 30.78
N ILE A 580 30.79 -2.37 29.50
CA ILE A 580 31.57 -3.45 28.90
C ILE A 580 33.03 -3.24 29.31
N MET A 581 33.69 -4.29 29.75
CA MET A 581 35.08 -4.23 30.20
C MET A 581 36.03 -4.21 28.99
N GLU A 582 37.00 -3.30 28.98
CA GLU A 582 38.01 -3.19 27.92
C GLU A 582 39.43 -3.35 28.49
N PRO A 583 40.29 -4.21 27.91
CA PRO A 583 39.97 -5.16 26.83
C PRO A 583 39.15 -6.35 27.34
N LEU A 584 38.36 -6.97 26.45
CA LEU A 584 37.66 -8.22 26.77
C LEU A 584 38.65 -9.38 27.03
N PRO A 585 38.24 -10.41 27.80
CA PRO A 585 39.04 -11.61 28.03
C PRO A 585 39.46 -12.30 26.72
N THR A 586 40.67 -12.85 26.69
CA THR A 586 41.26 -13.47 25.50
C THR A 586 40.55 -14.77 25.06
N ASP A 587 39.76 -15.37 25.93
CA ASP A 587 38.92 -16.54 25.69
C ASP A 587 37.48 -16.19 25.28
N CYS A 588 37.18 -14.89 25.05
CA CYS A 588 35.88 -14.43 24.59
C CYS A 588 35.50 -15.09 23.26
N SER A 589 34.33 -15.75 23.23
CA SER A 589 33.79 -16.39 22.03
C SER A 589 32.49 -15.73 21.58
N ILE A 590 32.12 -15.89 20.31
CA ILE A 590 30.85 -15.33 19.80
C ILE A 590 29.62 -15.89 20.54
N GLN A 591 29.67 -17.15 20.98
CA GLN A 591 28.61 -17.73 21.81
C GLN A 591 28.52 -17.00 23.15
N LYS A 592 29.66 -16.71 23.79
CA LYS A 592 29.70 -15.97 25.06
C LYS A 592 29.10 -14.56 24.91
N VAL A 593 29.38 -13.88 23.79
CA VAL A 593 28.76 -12.57 23.45
C VAL A 593 27.23 -12.70 23.36
N TYR A 594 26.72 -13.71 22.66
CA TYR A 594 25.27 -13.94 22.57
C TYR A 594 24.63 -14.30 23.91
N ASP A 595 25.27 -15.13 24.72
CA ASP A 595 24.77 -15.50 26.05
C ASP A 595 24.67 -14.27 26.97
N ILE A 596 25.68 -13.40 26.96
CA ILE A 596 25.67 -12.13 27.71
C ILE A 596 24.58 -11.21 27.17
N ALA A 597 24.47 -11.07 25.84
CA ALA A 597 23.42 -10.27 25.23
C ALA A 597 22.02 -10.74 25.64
N GLU A 598 21.78 -12.05 25.67
CA GLU A 598 20.51 -12.63 26.13
C GLU A 598 20.24 -12.30 27.60
N LYS A 599 21.22 -12.49 28.49
CA LYS A 599 21.10 -12.13 29.92
C LYS A 599 20.80 -10.64 30.11
N MET A 600 21.49 -9.76 29.38
CA MET A 600 21.25 -8.32 29.41
C MET A 600 19.82 -7.98 28.94
N ASN A 601 19.35 -8.61 27.87
CA ASN A 601 17.97 -8.47 27.40
C ASN A 601 16.95 -8.98 28.43
N GLN A 602 17.25 -10.06 29.16
CA GLN A 602 16.39 -10.56 30.24
C GLN A 602 16.35 -9.60 31.44
N ILE A 603 17.47 -8.96 31.78
CA ILE A 603 17.54 -7.92 32.82
C ILE A 603 16.71 -6.70 32.40
N SER A 604 16.91 -6.21 31.18
CA SER A 604 16.10 -5.16 30.53
C SER A 604 14.60 -5.46 30.64
N LYS A 605 14.15 -6.62 30.12
CA LYS A 605 12.75 -7.07 30.20
C LYS A 605 12.19 -7.10 31.62
N ALA A 606 13.01 -7.53 32.59
CA ALA A 606 12.58 -7.61 33.98
C ALA A 606 12.44 -6.23 34.65
N MET A 607 13.30 -5.26 34.31
CA MET A 607 13.17 -3.86 34.77
C MET A 607 11.91 -3.22 34.19
N VAL A 608 11.67 -3.41 32.90
CA VAL A 608 10.47 -2.96 32.19
C VAL A 608 9.20 -3.49 32.86
N LEU A 609 9.10 -4.81 33.05
CA LEU A 609 7.92 -5.45 33.63
C LEU A 609 7.63 -4.95 35.06
N GLN A 610 8.67 -4.61 35.83
CA GLN A 610 8.48 -4.01 37.14
C GLN A 610 7.93 -2.59 37.05
N CYS A 611 8.46 -1.76 36.15
CA CYS A 611 7.95 -0.40 35.94
C CYS A 611 6.46 -0.41 35.54
N GLU A 612 6.04 -1.36 34.69
CA GLU A 612 4.63 -1.54 34.31
C GLU A 612 3.76 -1.91 35.51
N LYS A 613 4.20 -2.83 36.37
CA LYS A 613 3.49 -3.22 37.60
C LYS A 613 3.43 -2.10 38.63
N GLY A 614 4.49 -1.29 38.74
CA GLY A 614 4.56 -0.14 39.65
C GLY A 614 3.59 0.97 39.27
N LYS A 615 3.43 1.23 37.96
CA LYS A 615 2.45 2.20 37.45
C LYS A 615 1.00 1.85 37.80
N CYS A 616 0.65 0.56 37.90
CA CYS A 616 -0.69 0.13 38.33
C CYS A 616 -1.02 0.45 39.79
N ILE A 617 -0.04 0.79 40.64
CA ILE A 617 -0.27 1.08 42.06
C ILE A 617 -0.39 2.60 42.31
N ASP A 618 0.30 3.44 41.53
CA ASP A 618 0.31 4.91 41.72
C ASP A 618 -0.98 5.62 41.27
N GLU A 619 -1.82 5.00 40.44
CA GLU A 619 -3.14 5.56 40.07
C GLU A 619 -4.13 5.64 41.25
N GLN A 620 -3.81 5.04 42.41
CA GLN A 620 -4.64 5.14 43.63
C GLN A 620 -4.11 6.12 44.69
N MET A 621 -2.94 6.76 44.49
CA MET A 621 -2.38 7.71 45.48
C MET A 621 -2.63 9.20 45.18
N PHE A 622 -3.36 9.52 44.12
CA PHE A 622 -3.85 10.89 43.87
C PHE A 622 -5.35 10.89 43.54
N LEU A 623 -6.16 10.65 44.58
CA LEU A 623 -7.51 11.20 44.69
C LEU A 623 -7.45 12.63 45.19
#